data_AF-A0A1V6URQ5-F1
#
_entry.id   AF-A0A1V6URQ5-F1
#
_cell.length_a   1.000
_cell.length_b   1.000
_cell.length_c   1.000
_cell.angle_alpha   90.00
_cell.angle_beta   90.00
_cell.angle_gamma   90.00
#
_symmetry.space_group_name_H-M   'P 1'
#
loop_
_entity.id
_entity.type
_entity.pdbx_description
1 polymer ?
#
loop_
_entity_poly.entity_id
_entity_poly.type
_entity_poly.pdbx_seq_one_letter_code
_entity_poly.pdbx_strand_id
1 'polypeptide(L)'
;MAMAKRSLRKICIDTPGIDGLQVAVGVCDGAQSCIKVTKCTEGLHKKAFILKMDNCCEVFAKLPNPDAGPARFTIASQIATRKLAWSIDAASNPDGAEYIIEEKAPGVRLGSVWSRWPRDLKQQLITQVIDIENTLTGVGFNMHGCIYFKDDLRSLGVKLEEASIQSATTSIPALFAIGPLTTGELWNGVRSGMDLDRGPYLDPQSVNEAASGNVLMHPDLHLDNIFVDPETLQITRIVDWQSAFVALWFYHANVPRICAYREPLPEGWGVPERPEDFDSLSAEEQLKVDNDLERQILHKYYEAQVYKRSPRYWSLLEDKRVPIIRNPAWLVTRVALLPVDGIVDPEDYAYSPEEQPGS
;
A
#
# COMPACT_ATOMS: atom_id res chain seq x y z
N MET A 1 15.30 -34.34 25.99
CA MET A 1 16.39 -33.58 26.62
C MET A 1 16.82 -32.50 25.62
N ALA A 2 16.58 -31.24 25.98
CA ALA A 2 16.90 -29.98 25.29
C ALA A 2 16.36 -29.74 23.85
N MET A 3 15.14 -29.17 23.78
CA MET A 3 14.78 -28.21 22.73
C MET A 3 15.71 -27.00 22.86
N ALA A 4 16.57 -26.77 21.88
CA ALA A 4 17.28 -25.51 21.78
C ALA A 4 16.30 -24.45 21.23
N LYS A 5 15.70 -23.68 22.13
CA LYS A 5 15.09 -22.39 21.83
C LYS A 5 16.14 -21.54 21.11
N ARG A 6 16.07 -21.44 19.78
CA ARG A 6 16.93 -20.55 19.02
C ARG A 6 16.39 -19.13 19.23
N SER A 7 17.10 -18.37 20.04
CA SER A 7 16.90 -16.93 20.25
C SER A 7 16.93 -16.23 18.89
N LEU A 8 15.78 -15.72 18.44
CA LEU A 8 15.63 -14.90 17.24
C LEU A 8 16.40 -13.59 17.46
N ARG A 9 17.59 -13.49 16.86
CA ARG A 9 18.30 -12.21 16.73
C ARG A 9 17.72 -11.51 15.51
N LYS A 10 16.94 -10.44 15.75
CA LYS A 10 16.53 -9.47 14.72
C LYS A 10 17.79 -8.80 14.15
N ILE A 11 18.18 -9.17 12.94
CA ILE A 11 19.30 -8.53 12.24
C ILE A 11 18.70 -7.56 11.22
N CYS A 12 18.85 -6.25 11.47
CA CYS A 12 18.72 -5.25 10.42
C CYS A 12 19.88 -5.46 9.46
N ILE A 13 19.56 -5.78 8.21
CA ILE A 13 20.56 -5.96 7.16
C ILE A 13 20.81 -4.56 6.56
N ASP A 14 21.94 -3.93 6.93
CA ASP A 14 22.33 -2.60 6.41
C ASP A 14 23.05 -2.66 5.05
N THR A 15 23.35 -3.86 4.57
CA THR A 15 23.83 -4.20 3.21
C THR A 15 23.61 -5.70 3.01
N PRO A 16 23.46 -6.25 1.79
CA PRO A 16 23.57 -7.69 1.59
C PRO A 16 25.03 -8.12 1.82
N GLY A 17 25.48 -8.06 3.06
CA GLY A 17 26.67 -8.74 3.54
C GLY A 17 26.39 -10.24 3.66
N ILE A 18 27.41 -10.98 4.10
CA ILE A 18 27.38 -12.45 4.20
C ILE A 18 26.15 -12.95 4.98
N ASP A 19 25.77 -12.25 6.06
CA ASP A 19 24.64 -12.62 6.91
C ASP A 19 23.29 -12.52 6.18
N GLY A 20 23.11 -11.49 5.34
CA GLY A 20 21.87 -11.33 4.57
C GLY A 20 21.70 -12.36 3.45
N LEU A 21 22.83 -12.78 2.85
CA LEU A 21 22.84 -13.84 1.85
C LEU A 21 22.52 -15.21 2.47
N GLN A 22 23.06 -15.51 3.66
CA GLN A 22 22.76 -16.76 4.36
C GLN A 22 21.29 -16.86 4.75
N VAL A 23 20.70 -15.75 5.21
CA VAL A 23 19.26 -15.67 5.47
C VAL A 23 18.46 -15.93 4.19
N ALA A 24 18.84 -15.32 3.07
CA ALA A 24 18.14 -15.52 1.80
C ALA A 24 18.19 -16.96 1.29
N VAL A 25 19.31 -17.65 1.47
CA VAL A 25 19.41 -19.08 1.15
C VAL A 25 18.44 -19.91 2.00
N GLY A 26 18.27 -19.56 3.28
CA GLY A 26 17.34 -20.26 4.18
C GLY A 26 15.85 -20.06 3.88
N VAL A 27 15.47 -19.10 3.04
CA VAL A 27 14.09 -18.87 2.61
C VAL A 27 13.68 -19.82 1.47
N CYS A 28 14.64 -20.27 0.66
CA CYS A 28 14.37 -21.18 -0.45
C CYS A 28 14.65 -22.63 -0.02
N ASP A 29 13.61 -23.45 0.08
CA ASP A 29 13.77 -24.88 0.39
C ASP A 29 14.72 -25.57 -0.60
N GLY A 30 15.79 -26.15 -0.07
CA GLY A 30 16.81 -26.87 -0.84
C GLY A 30 17.87 -26.01 -1.52
N ALA A 31 17.87 -24.68 -1.37
CA ALA A 31 18.97 -23.83 -1.84
C ALA A 31 20.20 -23.99 -0.94
N GLN A 32 21.41 -23.99 -1.53
CA GLN A 32 22.67 -24.02 -0.76
C GLN A 32 23.46 -22.71 -0.89
N SER A 33 23.26 -21.98 -1.98
CA SER A 33 24.00 -20.76 -2.26
C SER A 33 23.24 -19.79 -3.17
N CYS A 34 23.53 -18.50 -3.01
CA CYS A 34 23.10 -17.47 -3.95
C CYS A 34 24.12 -17.37 -5.10
N ILE A 35 23.64 -17.56 -6.33
CA ILE A 35 24.47 -17.57 -7.55
C ILE A 35 24.49 -16.23 -8.28
N LYS A 36 23.50 -15.35 -8.04
CA LYS A 36 23.43 -14.03 -8.70
C LYS A 36 22.70 -13.02 -7.83
N VAL A 37 23.27 -11.82 -7.74
CA VAL A 37 22.63 -10.64 -7.12
C VAL A 37 22.38 -9.60 -8.20
N THR A 38 21.12 -9.21 -8.39
CA THR A 38 20.71 -8.19 -9.36
C THR A 38 20.13 -7.02 -8.61
N LYS A 39 20.70 -5.82 -8.77
CA LYS A 39 20.13 -4.60 -8.19
C LYS A 39 18.90 -4.17 -8.99
N CYS A 40 17.77 -3.92 -8.33
CA CYS A 40 16.59 -3.35 -8.96
C CYS A 40 16.83 -1.86 -9.26
N THR A 41 16.38 -1.39 -10.41
CA THR A 41 16.30 0.04 -10.75
C THR A 41 15.11 0.65 -10.00
N GLU A 42 15.36 1.46 -8.98
CA GLU A 42 14.34 2.33 -8.35
C GLU A 42 15.00 3.47 -7.57
N GLY A 43 14.25 4.57 -7.40
CA GLY A 43 14.69 5.93 -7.10
C GLY A 43 15.31 6.20 -5.73
N LEU A 44 15.38 7.51 -5.40
CA LEU A 44 16.06 8.08 -4.23
C LEU A 44 15.70 7.30 -2.94
N HIS A 45 16.69 6.61 -2.37
CA HIS A 45 16.72 6.00 -1.02
C HIS A 45 16.20 4.55 -0.82
N LYS A 46 15.56 3.88 -1.78
CA LYS A 46 15.16 2.44 -1.63
C LYS A 46 16.16 1.52 -2.35
N LYS A 47 16.93 0.70 -1.62
CA LYS A 47 17.83 -0.32 -2.22
C LYS A 47 17.14 -1.69 -2.21
N ALA A 48 16.80 -2.21 -3.39
CA ALA A 48 16.23 -3.54 -3.56
C ALA A 48 17.08 -4.41 -4.48
N PHE A 49 17.07 -5.72 -4.22
CA PHE A 49 17.87 -6.72 -4.92
C PHE A 49 17.02 -7.95 -5.24
N ILE A 50 17.27 -8.56 -6.40
CA ILE A 50 16.81 -9.90 -6.74
C ILE A 50 18.01 -10.84 -6.60
N LEU A 51 17.89 -11.80 -5.70
CA LEU A 51 18.84 -12.85 -5.40
C LEU A 51 18.39 -14.13 -6.10
N LYS A 52 19.19 -14.66 -7.02
CA LYS A 52 18.94 -15.96 -7.65
C LYS A 52 19.77 -17.02 -6.93
N MET A 53 19.10 -18.11 -6.55
CA MET A 53 19.71 -19.26 -5.87
C MET A 53 20.13 -20.34 -6.86
N ASP A 54 20.97 -21.26 -6.41
CA ASP A 54 21.43 -22.44 -7.17
C ASP A 54 20.29 -23.39 -7.61
N ASN A 55 19.23 -23.49 -6.82
CA ASN A 55 18.02 -24.24 -7.14
C ASN A 55 17.03 -23.48 -8.06
N CYS A 56 17.46 -22.37 -8.69
CA CYS A 56 16.65 -21.48 -9.52
C CYS A 56 15.55 -20.68 -8.79
N CYS A 57 15.45 -20.78 -7.46
CA CYS A 57 14.58 -19.90 -6.66
C CYS A 57 15.04 -18.44 -6.76
N GLU A 58 14.10 -17.52 -6.90
CA GLU A 58 14.37 -16.08 -6.91
C GLU A 58 13.75 -15.40 -5.68
N VAL A 59 14.59 -14.66 -4.96
CA VAL A 59 14.24 -13.98 -3.73
C VAL A 59 14.43 -12.48 -3.91
N PHE A 60 13.43 -11.70 -3.54
CA PHE A 60 13.47 -10.26 -3.48
C PHE A 60 13.92 -9.82 -2.08
N ALA A 61 15.02 -9.07 -2.00
CA ALA A 61 15.55 -8.51 -0.77
C ALA A 61 15.49 -6.97 -0.82
N LYS A 62 14.80 -6.35 0.13
CA LYS A 62 14.72 -4.88 0.24
C LYS A 62 15.47 -4.43 1.50
N LEU A 63 16.36 -3.45 1.36
CA LEU A 63 17.03 -2.85 2.51
C LEU A 63 16.11 -1.81 3.16
N PRO A 64 16.16 -1.67 4.50
CA PRO A 64 15.41 -0.63 5.19
C PRO A 64 15.79 0.75 4.66
N ASN A 65 14.78 1.61 4.44
CA ASN A 65 15.03 3.03 4.19
C ASN A 65 15.33 3.71 5.54
N PRO A 66 16.51 4.35 5.72
CA PRO A 66 16.85 5.06 6.95
C PRO A 66 15.82 6.12 7.35
N ASP A 67 15.09 6.69 6.38
CA ASP A 67 14.16 7.80 6.60
C ASP A 67 12.70 7.38 6.85
N ALA A 68 12.37 6.07 6.74
CA ALA A 68 11.01 5.54 6.83
C ALA A 68 10.47 5.40 8.28
N GLY A 69 10.97 6.23 9.20
CA GLY A 69 10.67 6.15 10.62
C GLY A 69 11.53 5.12 11.36
N PRO A 70 11.09 4.61 12.51
CA PRO A 70 11.91 3.75 13.35
C PRO A 70 11.95 2.36 12.72
N ALA A 71 13.07 2.04 12.08
CA ALA A 71 13.26 0.84 11.26
C ALA A 71 12.62 -0.43 11.86
N ARG A 72 12.78 -0.66 13.16
CA ARG A 72 12.21 -1.83 13.86
C ARG A 72 10.68 -1.89 13.87
N PHE A 73 9.97 -0.77 14.05
CA PHE A 73 8.51 -0.76 14.01
C PHE A 73 8.00 -0.77 12.57
N THR A 74 8.64 -0.02 11.66
CA THR A 74 8.26 0.01 10.25
C THR A 74 8.34 -1.40 9.63
N ILE A 75 9.42 -2.14 9.91
CA ILE A 75 9.60 -3.52 9.42
C ILE A 75 8.58 -4.47 10.06
N ALA A 76 8.44 -4.44 11.39
CA ALA A 76 7.50 -5.30 12.09
C ALA A 76 6.06 -5.07 11.64
N SER A 77 5.67 -3.80 11.44
CA SER A 77 4.36 -3.43 10.96
C SER A 77 4.10 -3.90 9.53
N GLN A 78 5.08 -3.68 8.64
CA GLN A 78 4.96 -4.06 7.24
C GLN A 78 4.76 -5.57 7.07
N ILE A 79 5.55 -6.39 7.77
CA ILE A 79 5.46 -7.85 7.70
C ILE A 79 4.09 -8.33 8.22
N ALA A 80 3.65 -7.80 9.36
CA ALA A 80 2.37 -8.17 9.96
C ALA A 80 1.19 -7.74 9.07
N THR A 81 1.20 -6.51 8.56
CA THR A 81 0.14 -5.99 7.68
C THR A 81 0.02 -6.81 6.41
N ARG A 82 1.13 -7.16 5.77
CA ARG A 82 1.10 -8.04 4.59
C ARG A 82 0.55 -9.42 4.92
N LYS A 83 0.98 -10.05 6.01
CA LYS A 83 0.47 -11.37 6.41
C LYS A 83 -1.03 -11.32 6.70
N LEU A 84 -1.50 -10.23 7.30
CA LEU A 84 -2.93 -10.02 7.52
C LEU A 84 -3.69 -9.84 6.19
N ALA A 85 -3.23 -8.93 5.32
CA ALA A 85 -3.86 -8.69 4.01
C ALA A 85 -4.01 -9.98 3.22
N TRP A 86 -2.97 -10.83 3.22
CA TRP A 86 -3.02 -12.14 2.60
C TRP A 86 -3.98 -13.11 3.31
N SER A 87 -4.01 -13.13 4.64
CA SER A 87 -4.93 -13.99 5.39
C SER A 87 -6.39 -13.63 5.14
N ILE A 88 -6.68 -12.36 4.83
CA ILE A 88 -8.01 -11.89 4.43
C ILE A 88 -8.35 -12.34 3.01
N ASP A 89 -7.37 -12.41 2.12
CA ASP A 89 -7.55 -12.71 0.69
C ASP A 89 -7.54 -14.22 0.32
N ALA A 90 -7.32 -15.12 1.30
CA ALA A 90 -7.51 -16.59 1.31
C ALA A 90 -7.01 -17.47 0.12
N ALA A 91 -6.45 -16.92 -0.96
CA ALA A 91 -6.23 -17.65 -2.21
C ALA A 91 -4.80 -18.21 -2.41
N SER A 92 -3.87 -18.08 -1.46
CA SER A 92 -2.53 -18.66 -1.58
C SER A 92 -1.87 -18.86 -0.20
N ASN A 93 -0.95 -19.79 -0.03
CA ASN A 93 -0.07 -19.88 1.16
C ASN A 93 1.18 -20.67 0.74
N PRO A 94 2.39 -20.18 1.04
CA PRO A 94 3.18 -20.87 2.06
C PRO A 94 3.88 -19.93 3.06
N ASP A 95 4.53 -20.57 4.02
CA ASP A 95 4.90 -20.08 5.34
C ASP A 95 5.81 -18.85 5.40
N GLY A 96 5.61 -18.08 6.48
CA GLY A 96 6.30 -16.84 6.76
C GLY A 96 7.75 -17.04 7.17
N ALA A 97 8.63 -16.29 6.53
CA ALA A 97 9.97 -16.01 7.04
C ALA A 97 10.08 -14.53 7.45
N GLU A 98 10.67 -14.30 8.61
CA GLU A 98 10.80 -13.02 9.30
C GLU A 98 11.98 -12.20 8.77
N TYR A 99 11.96 -11.79 7.49
CA TYR A 99 12.98 -10.91 6.91
C TYR A 99 12.36 -10.07 5.79
N ILE A 100 12.97 -8.92 5.43
CA ILE A 100 12.64 -8.21 4.17
C ILE A 100 13.29 -8.94 2.98
N ILE A 101 13.15 -10.26 2.97
CA ILE A 101 13.72 -11.21 2.04
C ILE A 101 12.57 -12.17 1.74
N GLU A 102 12.00 -12.05 0.55
CA GLU A 102 10.70 -12.61 0.19
C GLU A 102 10.78 -13.31 -1.15
N GLU A 103 9.88 -14.26 -1.38
CA GLU A 103 9.67 -14.78 -2.73
C GLU A 103 9.29 -13.63 -3.68
N LYS A 104 9.92 -13.61 -4.86
CA LYS A 104 9.58 -12.66 -5.92
C LYS A 104 8.08 -12.73 -6.24
N ALA A 105 7.44 -11.57 -6.35
CA ALA A 105 6.04 -11.47 -6.77
C ALA A 105 5.82 -12.17 -8.13
N PRO A 106 4.88 -13.13 -8.25
CA PRO A 106 4.59 -13.77 -9.52
C PRO A 106 3.93 -12.79 -10.48
N GLY A 107 4.18 -12.96 -11.78
CA GLY A 107 3.65 -12.10 -12.83
C GLY A 107 4.56 -10.91 -13.18
N VAL A 108 3.97 -9.90 -13.84
CA VAL A 108 4.65 -8.70 -14.31
C VAL A 108 4.07 -7.46 -13.63
N ARG A 109 4.90 -6.41 -13.48
CA ARG A 109 4.41 -5.12 -12.96
C ARG A 109 3.37 -4.56 -13.90
N LEU A 110 2.24 -4.13 -13.37
CA LEU A 110 1.15 -3.59 -14.17
C LEU A 110 1.60 -2.39 -15.00
N GLY A 111 2.45 -1.50 -14.44
CA GLY A 111 3.02 -0.36 -15.17
C GLY A 111 3.76 -0.72 -16.46
N SER A 112 4.33 -1.93 -16.55
CA SER A 112 5.04 -2.39 -17.75
C SER A 112 4.12 -2.80 -18.91
N VAL A 113 2.85 -3.07 -18.63
CA VAL A 113 1.86 -3.55 -19.61
C VAL A 113 0.67 -2.61 -19.78
N TRP A 114 0.41 -1.73 -18.80
CA TRP A 114 -0.78 -0.88 -18.72
C TRP A 114 -1.03 -0.04 -19.98
N SER A 115 -0.01 0.61 -20.53
CA SER A 115 -0.15 1.46 -21.71
C SER A 115 -0.58 0.69 -22.96
N ARG A 116 -0.32 -0.62 -23.02
CA ARG A 116 -0.66 -1.49 -24.15
C ARG A 116 -2.02 -2.15 -23.99
N TRP A 117 -2.59 -2.13 -22.79
CA TRP A 117 -3.87 -2.77 -22.53
C TRP A 117 -5.02 -1.92 -23.10
N PRO A 118 -6.00 -2.56 -23.74
CA PRO A 118 -7.22 -1.89 -24.13
C PRO A 118 -8.04 -1.52 -22.89
N ARG A 119 -8.91 -0.52 -23.06
CA ARG A 119 -9.68 0.12 -21.98
C ARG A 119 -10.54 -0.86 -21.19
N ASP A 120 -11.14 -1.85 -21.84
CA ASP A 120 -11.99 -2.87 -21.22
C ASP A 120 -11.20 -3.72 -20.22
N LEU A 121 -9.95 -4.10 -20.55
CA LEU A 121 -9.08 -4.82 -19.62
C LEU A 121 -8.65 -3.95 -18.44
N LYS A 122 -8.38 -2.66 -18.67
CA LYS A 122 -8.12 -1.69 -17.58
C LYS A 122 -9.30 -1.58 -16.63
N GLN A 123 -10.53 -1.53 -17.16
CA GLN A 123 -11.77 -1.52 -16.37
C GLN A 123 -11.99 -2.81 -15.59
N GLN A 124 -11.71 -3.97 -16.18
CA GLN A 124 -11.75 -5.26 -15.47
C GLN A 124 -10.77 -5.28 -14.30
N LEU A 125 -9.55 -4.77 -14.49
CA LEU A 125 -8.57 -4.68 -13.42
C LEU A 125 -9.00 -3.68 -12.32
N ILE A 126 -9.56 -2.53 -12.68
CA ILE A 126 -10.13 -1.59 -11.70
C ILE A 126 -11.22 -2.27 -10.85
N THR A 127 -12.04 -3.14 -11.45
CA THR A 127 -13.03 -3.92 -10.71
C THR A 127 -12.38 -4.87 -9.70
N GLN A 128 -11.30 -5.56 -10.08
CA GLN A 128 -10.53 -6.40 -9.16
C GLN A 128 -9.93 -5.59 -8.00
N VAL A 129 -9.40 -4.39 -8.27
CA VAL A 129 -8.88 -3.49 -7.22
C VAL A 129 -9.99 -3.15 -6.22
N ILE A 130 -11.18 -2.79 -6.70
CA ILE A 130 -12.32 -2.46 -5.84
C ILE A 130 -12.78 -3.67 -5.03
N ASP A 131 -12.77 -4.87 -5.61
CA ASP A 131 -13.12 -6.09 -4.90
C ASP A 131 -12.11 -6.41 -3.77
N ILE A 132 -10.81 -6.13 -3.98
CA ILE A 132 -9.77 -6.20 -2.94
C ILE A 132 -9.99 -5.12 -1.87
N GLU A 133 -10.23 -3.87 -2.25
CA GLU A 133 -10.50 -2.78 -1.29
C GLU A 133 -11.74 -3.08 -0.43
N ASN A 134 -12.81 -3.60 -1.02
CA ASN A 134 -14.01 -4.02 -0.29
C ASN A 134 -13.73 -5.19 0.66
N THR A 135 -12.88 -6.12 0.25
CA THR A 135 -12.45 -7.25 1.08
C THR A 135 -11.66 -6.76 2.30
N LEU A 136 -10.72 -5.83 2.10
CA LEU A 136 -9.91 -5.26 3.19
C LEU A 136 -10.75 -4.40 4.14
N THR A 137 -11.62 -3.56 3.59
CA THR A 137 -12.49 -2.67 4.38
C THR A 137 -13.68 -3.37 5.04
N GLY A 138 -13.97 -4.61 4.63
CA GLY A 138 -14.88 -5.51 5.34
C GLY A 138 -14.34 -5.99 6.70
N VAL A 139 -13.06 -5.74 7.00
CA VAL A 139 -12.46 -5.99 8.31
C VAL A 139 -12.50 -4.71 9.14
N GLY A 140 -13.22 -4.79 10.26
CA GLY A 140 -13.35 -3.71 11.23
C GLY A 140 -12.30 -3.82 12.34
N PHE A 141 -11.78 -2.67 12.75
CA PHE A 141 -10.84 -2.56 13.85
C PHE A 141 -11.38 -1.58 14.90
N ASN A 142 -11.19 -1.94 16.18
CA ASN A 142 -11.61 -1.10 17.30
C ASN A 142 -10.60 0.01 17.67
N MET A 143 -9.45 0.03 17.00
CA MET A 143 -8.35 0.96 17.27
C MET A 143 -7.72 1.45 15.97
N HIS A 144 -7.25 2.69 15.98
CA HIS A 144 -6.41 3.31 14.97
C HIS A 144 -4.93 3.08 15.28
N GLY A 145 -4.15 2.72 14.27
CA GLY A 145 -2.71 2.47 14.41
C GLY A 145 -2.15 1.53 13.35
N CYS A 146 -0.90 1.12 13.50
CA CYS A 146 -0.29 0.13 12.61
C CYS A 146 -0.53 -1.30 13.11
N ILE A 147 -0.50 -2.28 12.21
CA ILE A 147 -0.75 -3.70 12.53
C ILE A 147 0.58 -4.38 12.84
N TYR A 148 0.65 -5.13 13.93
CA TYR A 148 1.86 -5.85 14.34
C TYR A 148 1.53 -7.27 14.78
N PHE A 149 2.54 -8.14 14.84
CA PHE A 149 2.46 -9.36 15.63
C PHE A 149 2.55 -9.02 17.13
N LYS A 150 1.77 -9.74 17.95
CA LYS A 150 1.78 -9.55 19.42
C LYS A 150 3.17 -9.74 20.02
N ASP A 151 3.93 -10.71 19.53
CA ASP A 151 5.28 -11.01 20.02
C ASP A 151 6.31 -9.94 19.64
N ASP A 152 6.13 -9.29 18.49
CA ASP A 152 6.95 -8.16 18.08
C ASP A 152 6.74 -6.95 18.97
N LEU A 153 5.49 -6.60 19.26
CA LEU A 153 5.19 -5.48 20.17
C LEU A 153 5.75 -5.70 21.58
N ARG A 154 5.62 -6.93 22.11
CA ARG A 154 6.23 -7.31 23.40
C ARG A 154 7.74 -7.14 23.39
N SER A 155 8.40 -7.58 22.32
CA SER A 155 9.84 -7.46 22.15
C SER A 155 10.31 -6.01 21.99
N LEU A 156 9.44 -5.13 21.48
CA LEU A 156 9.68 -3.70 21.31
C LEU A 156 9.38 -2.89 22.58
N GLY A 157 8.94 -3.54 23.66
CA GLY A 157 8.63 -2.89 24.94
C GLY A 157 7.31 -2.14 24.97
N VAL A 158 6.43 -2.36 23.98
CA VAL A 158 5.10 -1.75 23.94
C VAL A 158 4.14 -2.60 24.78
N LYS A 159 3.41 -1.95 25.69
CA LYS A 159 2.33 -2.62 26.44
C LYS A 159 1.21 -2.96 25.46
N LEU A 160 0.79 -4.22 25.46
CA LEU A 160 -0.34 -4.65 24.64
C LEU A 160 -1.62 -4.11 25.24
N GLU A 161 -2.30 -3.24 24.51
CA GLU A 161 -3.74 -3.06 24.66
C GLU A 161 -4.44 -4.12 23.80
N GLU A 162 -5.48 -4.77 24.33
CA GLU A 162 -6.19 -5.81 23.59
C GLU A 162 -7.01 -5.18 22.46
N ALA A 163 -6.40 -5.04 21.28
CA ALA A 163 -7.10 -4.73 20.06
C ALA A 163 -8.02 -5.91 19.71
N SER A 164 -9.30 -5.61 19.50
CA SER A 164 -10.30 -6.56 19.00
C SER A 164 -10.43 -6.33 17.51
N ILE A 165 -9.89 -7.25 16.72
CA ILE A 165 -10.09 -7.24 15.27
C ILE A 165 -11.39 -8.01 14.99
N GLN A 166 -12.38 -7.34 14.42
CA GLN A 166 -13.68 -7.92 14.10
C GLN A 166 -13.82 -8.03 12.58
N SER A 167 -13.95 -9.25 12.08
CA SER A 167 -14.34 -9.49 10.70
C SER A 167 -15.61 -10.31 10.69
N ALA A 168 -16.59 -9.89 9.88
CA ALA A 168 -17.85 -10.62 9.71
C ALA A 168 -17.67 -11.94 8.94
N THR A 169 -16.56 -12.10 8.22
CA THR A 169 -16.35 -13.18 7.25
C THR A 169 -15.14 -14.07 7.56
N THR A 170 -14.15 -13.58 8.32
CA THR A 170 -12.88 -14.30 8.54
C THR A 170 -12.47 -14.30 10.01
N SER A 171 -12.12 -15.47 10.55
CA SER A 171 -11.44 -15.55 11.85
C SER A 171 -10.01 -15.06 11.68
N ILE A 172 -9.77 -13.78 11.97
CA ILE A 172 -8.44 -13.22 11.95
C ILE A 172 -7.66 -13.83 13.13
N PRO A 173 -6.49 -14.45 12.89
CA PRO A 173 -5.73 -15.10 13.94
C PRO A 173 -5.49 -14.15 15.11
N ALA A 174 -5.62 -14.66 16.34
CA ALA A 174 -5.32 -13.94 17.58
C ALA A 174 -3.83 -13.54 17.72
N LEU A 175 -3.05 -13.59 16.63
CA LEU A 175 -1.64 -13.27 16.50
C LEU A 175 -1.40 -11.76 16.28
N PHE A 176 -2.36 -11.05 15.71
CA PHE A 176 -2.22 -9.63 15.37
C PHE A 176 -2.67 -8.71 16.50
N ALA A 177 -2.11 -7.50 16.54
CA ALA A 177 -2.49 -6.42 17.42
C ALA A 177 -2.30 -5.06 16.72
N ILE A 178 -3.04 -4.05 17.18
CA ILE A 178 -2.85 -2.66 16.75
C ILE A 178 -1.84 -2.00 17.70
N GLY A 179 -0.85 -1.34 17.13
CA GLY A 179 0.25 -0.70 17.83
C GLY A 179 0.52 0.72 17.33
N PRO A 180 1.66 1.30 17.71
CA PRO A 180 1.96 2.70 17.40
C PRO A 180 2.12 2.93 15.89
N LEU A 181 1.80 4.14 15.44
CA LEU A 181 2.01 4.58 14.07
C LEU A 181 3.49 4.58 13.70
N THR A 182 3.79 4.23 12.44
CA THR A 182 5.17 4.16 11.91
C THR A 182 5.59 5.39 11.10
N THR A 183 4.70 6.38 10.94
CA THR A 183 4.93 7.54 10.07
C THR A 183 6.16 8.34 10.49
N GLY A 184 7.07 8.60 9.54
CA GLY A 184 8.35 9.27 9.81
C GLY A 184 8.22 10.60 10.55
N GLU A 185 7.12 11.33 10.35
CA GLU A 185 6.85 12.60 11.03
C GLU A 185 6.79 12.53 12.55
N LEU A 186 6.44 11.37 13.13
CA LEU A 186 6.40 11.14 14.58
C LEU A 186 7.74 10.67 15.15
N TRP A 187 8.69 10.33 14.27
CA TRP A 187 9.91 9.60 14.61
C TRP A 187 11.19 10.24 14.08
N ASN A 188 11.10 11.30 13.28
CA ASN A 188 12.24 12.00 12.69
C ASN A 188 12.59 13.29 13.47
N GLY A 189 13.86 13.69 13.40
CA GLY A 189 14.35 14.94 14.00
C GLY A 189 14.15 15.00 15.52
N VAL A 190 13.78 16.17 16.04
CA VAL A 190 13.59 16.41 17.49
C VAL A 190 12.47 15.53 18.08
N ARG A 191 11.47 15.15 17.28
CA ARG A 191 10.33 14.33 17.71
C ARG A 191 10.71 12.90 18.06
N SER A 192 11.85 12.41 17.54
CA SER A 192 12.38 11.07 17.88
C SER A 192 12.66 10.91 19.39
N GLY A 193 13.14 11.98 20.05
CA GLY A 193 13.47 12.00 21.48
C GLY A 193 12.35 12.52 22.37
N MET A 194 11.22 12.94 21.81
CA MET A 194 10.06 13.41 22.56
C MET A 194 9.21 12.24 23.05
N ASP A 195 8.66 12.39 24.26
CA ASP A 195 7.63 11.51 24.81
C ASP A 195 6.27 11.84 24.18
N LEU A 196 6.14 11.50 22.90
CA LEU A 196 4.89 11.60 22.16
C LEU A 196 4.09 10.31 22.33
N ASP A 197 2.80 10.43 22.59
CA ASP A 197 1.87 9.32 22.39
C ASP A 197 1.79 9.01 20.89
N ARG A 198 2.10 7.77 20.52
CA ARG A 198 2.15 7.32 19.12
C ARG A 198 1.08 6.26 18.82
N GLY A 199 0.14 6.05 19.75
CA GLY A 199 -0.94 5.08 19.65
C GLY A 199 -0.56 3.70 20.22
N PRO A 200 -1.47 2.71 20.10
CA PRO A 200 -2.73 2.76 19.35
C PRO A 200 -3.77 3.69 19.98
N TYR A 201 -4.73 4.17 19.19
CA TYR A 201 -5.79 5.07 19.66
C TYR A 201 -7.15 4.39 19.56
N LEU A 202 -8.01 4.55 20.56
CA LEU A 202 -9.40 4.10 20.49
C LEU A 202 -10.19 4.90 19.45
N ASP A 203 -11.19 4.25 18.86
CA ASP A 203 -12.05 4.87 17.86
C ASP A 203 -12.67 6.17 18.39
N PRO A 204 -12.38 7.33 17.78
CA PRO A 204 -13.15 8.53 18.04
C PRO A 204 -14.61 8.23 17.70
N GLN A 205 -15.55 8.51 18.60
CA GLN A 205 -16.97 8.45 18.26
C GLN A 205 -17.24 9.46 17.13
N SER A 206 -17.36 9.00 15.89
CA SER A 206 -17.73 9.87 14.78
C SER A 206 -19.23 10.11 14.78
N VAL A 207 -19.64 11.34 14.49
CA VAL A 207 -21.06 11.72 14.37
C VAL A 207 -21.73 11.20 13.09
N ASN A 208 -20.92 10.74 12.13
CA ASN A 208 -21.37 10.14 10.86
C ASN A 208 -21.06 8.64 10.88
N GLU A 209 -22.11 7.81 10.86
CA GLU A 209 -22.03 6.35 10.84
C GLU A 209 -21.25 5.82 9.63
N ALA A 210 -21.38 6.46 8.46
CA ALA A 210 -20.63 6.07 7.27
C ALA A 210 -19.12 6.26 7.47
N ALA A 211 -18.74 7.31 8.20
CA ALA A 211 -17.36 7.65 8.54
C ALA A 211 -16.82 6.89 9.78
N SER A 212 -17.68 6.18 10.52
CA SER A 212 -17.32 5.42 11.72
C SER A 212 -16.55 4.14 11.41
N GLY A 213 -15.70 3.71 12.34
CA GLY A 213 -15.03 2.42 12.27
C GLY A 213 -13.71 2.48 11.51
N ASN A 214 -12.72 1.81 12.08
CA ASN A 214 -11.39 1.77 11.50
C ASN A 214 -11.29 0.60 10.53
N VAL A 215 -10.67 0.86 9.38
CA VAL A 215 -10.46 -0.10 8.28
C VAL A 215 -9.00 -0.08 7.85
N LEU A 216 -8.58 -1.12 7.14
CA LEU A 216 -7.27 -1.19 6.49
C LEU A 216 -7.46 -0.91 4.99
N MET A 217 -6.65 0.00 4.45
CA MET A 217 -6.51 0.17 3.01
C MET A 217 -5.03 0.26 2.64
N HIS A 218 -4.72 -0.11 1.39
CA HIS A 218 -3.37 0.04 0.88
C HIS A 218 -3.02 1.54 0.74
N PRO A 219 -1.87 2.01 1.24
CA PRO A 219 -1.58 3.44 1.33
C PRO A 219 -1.28 4.09 -0.03
N ASP A 220 -0.78 3.32 -1.00
CA ASP A 220 -0.37 3.85 -2.30
C ASP A 220 -0.61 2.86 -3.45
N LEU A 221 -1.86 2.74 -3.91
CA LEU A 221 -2.22 1.89 -5.06
C LEU A 221 -1.92 2.60 -6.39
N HIS A 222 -0.73 2.35 -6.93
CA HIS A 222 -0.31 2.75 -8.27
C HIS A 222 0.23 1.56 -9.09
N LEU A 223 0.50 1.81 -10.37
CA LEU A 223 0.82 0.80 -11.38
C LEU A 223 2.05 -0.07 -11.05
N ASP A 224 3.01 0.41 -10.26
CA ASP A 224 4.22 -0.37 -9.94
C ASP A 224 4.08 -1.19 -8.66
N ASN A 225 3.05 -0.91 -7.85
CA ASN A 225 2.73 -1.69 -6.65
C ASN A 225 1.78 -2.86 -6.93
N ILE A 226 1.36 -3.04 -8.18
CA ILE A 226 0.43 -4.10 -8.60
C ILE A 226 1.13 -5.03 -9.59
N PHE A 227 1.10 -6.33 -9.29
CA PHE A 227 1.56 -7.40 -10.17
C PHE A 227 0.35 -8.14 -10.74
N VAL A 228 0.46 -8.49 -12.02
CA VAL A 228 -0.57 -9.20 -12.76
C VAL A 228 0.02 -10.38 -13.50
N ASP A 229 -0.78 -11.42 -13.66
CA ASP A 229 -0.51 -12.47 -14.64
C ASP A 229 -0.96 -11.98 -16.02
N PRO A 230 -0.06 -11.83 -17.00
CA PRO A 230 -0.41 -11.34 -18.33
C PRO A 230 -1.29 -12.31 -19.13
N GLU A 231 -1.37 -13.59 -18.75
CA GLU A 231 -2.20 -14.58 -19.43
C GLU A 231 -3.63 -14.59 -18.86
N THR A 232 -3.76 -14.62 -17.53
CA THR A 232 -5.07 -14.69 -16.86
C THR A 232 -5.67 -13.32 -16.56
N LEU A 233 -4.87 -12.24 -16.68
CA LEU A 233 -5.24 -10.86 -16.37
C LEU A 233 -5.71 -10.66 -14.92
N GLN A 234 -5.32 -11.56 -14.03
CA GLN A 234 -5.61 -11.49 -12.61
C GLN A 234 -4.50 -10.74 -11.87
N ILE A 235 -4.90 -9.96 -10.86
CA ILE A 235 -3.95 -9.43 -9.87
C ILE A 235 -3.35 -10.61 -9.11
N THR A 236 -2.03 -10.76 -9.19
CA THR A 236 -1.29 -11.83 -8.52
C THR A 236 -0.71 -11.38 -7.20
N ARG A 237 -0.36 -10.09 -7.07
CA ARG A 237 0.19 -9.52 -5.84
C ARG A 237 0.06 -8.00 -5.78
N ILE A 238 -0.25 -7.48 -4.60
CA ILE A 238 -0.08 -6.06 -4.25
C ILE A 238 1.11 -5.95 -3.29
N VAL A 239 2.05 -5.06 -3.61
CA VAL A 239 3.31 -4.87 -2.87
C VAL A 239 3.41 -3.46 -2.28
N ASP A 240 4.45 -3.23 -1.48
CA ASP A 240 4.73 -1.96 -0.79
C ASP A 240 3.67 -1.50 0.22
N TRP A 241 3.19 -2.45 1.04
CA TRP A 241 2.41 -2.20 2.26
C TRP A 241 3.15 -1.43 3.37
N GLN A 242 4.30 -0.82 3.08
CA GLN A 242 4.98 0.01 4.07
C GLN A 242 4.09 1.21 4.43
N SER A 243 4.12 1.65 5.69
CA SER A 243 3.26 2.73 6.18
C SER A 243 1.76 2.46 6.11
N ALA A 244 1.33 1.24 5.75
CA ALA A 244 -0.07 0.86 5.88
C ALA A 244 -0.50 0.92 7.35
N PHE A 245 -1.69 1.46 7.59
CA PHE A 245 -2.23 1.65 8.92
C PHE A 245 -3.74 1.51 8.87
N VAL A 246 -4.29 1.21 10.03
CA VAL A 246 -5.72 1.09 10.28
C VAL A 246 -6.22 2.45 10.74
N ALA A 247 -7.23 3.00 10.06
CA ALA A 247 -7.83 4.28 10.40
C ALA A 247 -9.30 4.38 10.00
N LEU A 248 -9.94 5.45 10.48
CA LEU A 248 -11.30 5.80 10.08
C LEU A 248 -11.39 5.97 8.57
N TRP A 249 -12.53 5.58 8.00
CA TRP A 249 -12.77 5.59 6.57
C TRP A 249 -12.41 6.90 5.85
N PHE A 250 -12.64 8.06 6.47
CA PHE A 250 -12.35 9.34 5.84
C PHE A 250 -10.86 9.63 5.65
N TYR A 251 -9.96 8.91 6.34
CA TYR A 251 -8.52 8.97 6.07
C TYR A 251 -8.15 8.26 4.76
N HIS A 252 -8.98 7.29 4.35
CA HIS A 252 -8.73 6.47 3.18
C HIS A 252 -9.56 6.88 1.95
N ALA A 253 -10.61 7.69 2.13
CA ALA A 253 -11.52 8.13 1.07
C ALA A 253 -10.82 8.94 -0.03
N ASN A 254 -10.45 8.25 -1.11
CA ASN A 254 -9.90 8.85 -2.33
C ASN A 254 -9.97 7.86 -3.51
N VAL A 255 -9.90 8.39 -4.73
CA VAL A 255 -9.69 7.58 -5.93
C VAL A 255 -8.22 7.12 -6.00
N PRO A 256 -7.95 5.81 -6.14
CA PRO A 256 -6.60 5.25 -6.25
C PRO A 256 -5.81 5.84 -7.41
N ARG A 257 -4.49 6.02 -7.24
CA ARG A 257 -3.63 6.67 -8.26
C ARG A 257 -3.62 5.95 -9.61
N ILE A 258 -3.85 4.64 -9.61
CA ILE A 258 -4.01 3.86 -10.84
C ILE A 258 -5.10 4.39 -11.79
N CYS A 259 -6.18 4.96 -11.26
CA CYS A 259 -7.32 5.47 -12.04
C CYS A 259 -7.69 6.92 -11.71
N ALA A 260 -6.91 7.59 -10.87
CA ALA A 260 -7.16 8.98 -10.51
C ALA A 260 -6.85 9.91 -11.68
N TYR A 261 -7.77 10.86 -11.87
CA TYR A 261 -7.62 12.02 -12.74
C TYR A 261 -7.80 13.25 -11.87
N ARG A 262 -6.86 14.20 -11.95
CA ARG A 262 -6.73 15.32 -11.01
C ARG A 262 -7.17 16.67 -11.58
N GLU A 263 -7.46 16.73 -12.87
CA GLU A 263 -8.02 17.92 -13.50
C GLU A 263 -9.56 17.91 -13.40
N PRO A 264 -10.24 19.03 -13.70
CA PRO A 264 -11.70 19.10 -13.61
C PRO A 264 -12.38 18.01 -14.43
N LEU A 265 -13.31 17.28 -13.80
CA LEU A 265 -14.18 16.30 -14.44
C LEU A 265 -15.59 16.86 -14.64
N PRO A 266 -16.35 16.33 -15.63
CA PRO A 266 -17.78 16.60 -15.71
C PRO A 266 -18.47 16.32 -14.38
N GLU A 267 -19.32 17.25 -13.94
CA GLU A 267 -20.09 17.09 -12.71
C GLU A 267 -21.10 15.93 -12.83
N GLY A 268 -21.29 15.20 -11.74
CA GLY A 268 -22.20 14.06 -11.69
C GLY A 268 -21.76 12.90 -12.60
N TRP A 269 -22.73 12.32 -13.30
CA TRP A 269 -22.57 11.11 -14.12
C TRP A 269 -22.32 11.39 -15.60
N GLY A 270 -21.90 12.61 -15.94
CA GLY A 270 -21.54 12.96 -17.32
C GLY A 270 -20.41 12.08 -17.83
N VAL A 271 -20.60 11.49 -19.02
CA VAL A 271 -19.57 10.70 -19.69
C VAL A 271 -18.59 11.67 -20.35
N PRO A 272 -17.28 11.57 -20.09
CA PRO A 272 -16.28 12.33 -20.81
C PRO A 272 -16.36 12.06 -22.32
N GLU A 273 -16.29 13.12 -23.13
CA GLU A 273 -16.33 13.04 -24.60
C GLU A 273 -15.14 13.80 -25.20
N ARG A 274 -14.83 13.49 -26.45
CA ARG A 274 -13.82 14.24 -27.22
C ARG A 274 -14.33 15.66 -27.49
N PRO A 275 -13.44 16.66 -27.57
CA PRO A 275 -13.83 18.01 -27.94
C PRO A 275 -14.26 18.07 -29.41
N GLU A 276 -15.10 19.04 -29.76
CA GLU A 276 -15.68 19.18 -31.11
C GLU A 276 -14.62 19.40 -32.19
N ASP A 277 -13.49 20.00 -31.83
CA ASP A 277 -12.37 20.32 -32.72
C ASP A 277 -11.34 19.20 -32.86
N PHE A 278 -11.56 18.02 -32.26
CA PHE A 278 -10.61 16.90 -32.23
C PHE A 278 -10.04 16.51 -33.60
N ASP A 279 -10.91 16.41 -34.61
CA ASP A 279 -10.50 16.01 -35.97
C ASP A 279 -9.62 17.06 -36.66
N SER A 280 -9.58 18.30 -36.13
CA SER A 280 -8.76 19.39 -36.65
C SER A 280 -7.39 19.53 -35.96
N LEU A 281 -7.17 18.79 -34.86
CA LEU A 281 -5.92 18.81 -34.09
C LEU A 281 -4.80 18.04 -34.80
N SER A 282 -3.54 18.31 -34.40
CA SER A 282 -2.41 17.49 -34.82
C SER A 282 -2.48 16.07 -34.24
N ALA A 283 -1.77 15.12 -34.84
CA ALA A 283 -1.76 13.73 -34.34
C ALA A 283 -1.23 13.60 -32.90
N GLU A 284 -0.30 14.47 -32.49
CA GLU A 284 0.24 14.51 -31.13
C GLU A 284 -0.80 15.03 -30.13
N GLU A 285 -1.52 16.09 -30.49
CA GLU A 285 -2.62 16.64 -29.69
C GLU A 285 -3.79 15.67 -29.58
N GLN A 286 -4.16 15.00 -30.69
CA GLN A 286 -5.18 13.95 -30.69
C GLN A 286 -4.81 12.81 -29.73
N LEU A 287 -3.55 12.37 -29.75
CA LEU A 287 -3.06 11.34 -28.84
C LEU A 287 -3.14 11.79 -27.38
N LYS A 288 -2.79 13.05 -27.09
CA LYS A 288 -2.93 13.61 -25.74
C LYS A 288 -4.39 13.62 -25.28
N VAL A 289 -5.29 14.10 -26.13
CA VAL A 289 -6.73 14.13 -25.85
C VAL A 289 -7.28 12.72 -25.60
N ASP A 290 -6.90 11.73 -26.42
CA ASP A 290 -7.34 10.35 -26.24
C ASP A 290 -6.81 9.72 -24.94
N ASN A 291 -5.55 10.01 -24.56
CA ASN A 291 -4.97 9.55 -23.30
C ASN A 291 -5.66 10.18 -22.08
N ASP A 292 -5.94 11.48 -22.12
CA ASP A 292 -6.65 12.18 -21.04
C ASP A 292 -8.09 11.69 -20.93
N LEU A 293 -8.78 11.54 -22.07
CA LEU A 293 -10.12 10.96 -22.13
C LEU A 293 -10.17 9.55 -21.54
N GLU A 294 -9.15 8.73 -21.80
CA GLU A 294 -9.03 7.42 -21.16
C GLU A 294 -8.94 7.52 -19.63
N ARG A 295 -8.06 8.38 -19.11
CA ARG A 295 -7.91 8.60 -17.66
C ARG A 295 -9.20 9.09 -17.01
N GLN A 296 -9.90 10.03 -17.63
CA GLN A 296 -11.19 10.53 -17.16
C GLN A 296 -12.24 9.41 -17.09
N ILE A 297 -12.31 8.56 -18.12
CA ILE A 297 -13.25 7.44 -18.16
C ILE A 297 -12.91 6.39 -17.10
N LEU A 298 -11.63 6.11 -16.85
CA LEU A 298 -11.22 5.16 -15.81
C LEU A 298 -11.54 5.70 -14.40
N HIS A 299 -11.37 7.00 -14.16
CA HIS A 299 -11.80 7.65 -12.92
C HIS A 299 -13.31 7.50 -12.71
N LYS A 300 -14.11 7.92 -13.70
CA LYS A 300 -15.58 7.82 -13.64
C LYS A 300 -16.05 6.38 -13.51
N TYR A 301 -15.37 5.44 -14.15
CA TYR A 301 -15.65 4.02 -14.01
C TYR A 301 -15.42 3.53 -12.57
N TYR A 302 -14.31 3.94 -11.94
CA TYR A 302 -14.06 3.64 -10.54
C TYR A 302 -15.15 4.21 -9.62
N GLU A 303 -15.51 5.49 -9.78
CA GLU A 303 -16.62 6.11 -9.04
C GLU A 303 -17.94 5.33 -9.19
N ALA A 304 -18.29 4.95 -10.42
CA ALA A 304 -19.50 4.17 -10.70
C ALA A 304 -19.48 2.78 -10.07
N GLN A 305 -18.33 2.10 -10.07
CA GLN A 305 -18.18 0.79 -9.44
C GLN A 305 -18.21 0.90 -7.91
N VAL A 306 -17.59 1.93 -7.32
CA VAL A 306 -17.66 2.19 -5.87
C VAL A 306 -19.10 2.49 -5.46
N TYR A 307 -19.81 3.35 -6.18
CA TYR A 307 -21.25 3.60 -5.95
C TYR A 307 -22.07 2.31 -5.95
N LYS A 308 -21.82 1.43 -6.91
CA LYS A 308 -22.56 0.17 -7.06
C LYS A 308 -22.20 -0.88 -6.01
N ARG A 309 -20.92 -1.02 -5.66
CA ARG A 309 -20.40 -2.15 -4.88
C ARG A 309 -20.16 -1.80 -3.41
N SER A 310 -19.95 -0.52 -3.11
CA SER A 310 -19.63 -0.02 -1.77
C SER A 310 -20.34 1.31 -1.47
N PRO A 311 -21.67 1.30 -1.26
CA PRO A 311 -22.45 2.53 -1.05
C PRO A 311 -21.98 3.35 0.17
N ARG A 312 -21.46 2.67 1.20
CA ARG A 312 -20.87 3.33 2.36
C ARG A 312 -19.62 4.12 1.98
N TYR A 313 -18.73 3.51 1.20
CA TYR A 313 -17.52 4.18 0.75
C TYR A 313 -17.84 5.34 -0.19
N TRP A 314 -18.81 5.15 -1.09
CA TRP A 314 -19.32 6.20 -1.96
C TRP A 314 -19.80 7.43 -1.19
N SER A 315 -20.58 7.24 -0.12
CA SER A 315 -21.11 8.35 0.69
C SER A 315 -20.01 9.24 1.31
N LEU A 316 -18.79 8.72 1.46
CA LEU A 316 -17.64 9.49 1.92
C LEU A 316 -16.86 10.09 0.74
N LEU A 317 -16.74 9.37 -0.36
CA LEU A 317 -16.05 9.83 -1.55
C LEU A 317 -16.77 11.03 -2.20
N GLU A 318 -18.11 11.05 -2.17
CA GLU A 318 -18.92 12.15 -2.73
C GLU A 318 -19.04 13.37 -1.80
N ASP A 319 -18.81 13.20 -0.49
CA ASP A 319 -19.04 14.27 0.49
C ASP A 319 -17.90 15.28 0.51
N LYS A 320 -18.07 16.36 -0.24
CA LYS A 320 -17.13 17.50 -0.31
C LYS A 320 -16.85 18.17 1.04
N ARG A 321 -17.64 17.90 2.09
CA ARG A 321 -17.43 18.46 3.44
C ARG A 321 -16.47 17.64 4.28
N VAL A 322 -16.22 16.38 3.91
CA VAL A 322 -15.28 15.52 4.62
C VAL A 322 -13.88 15.89 4.14
N PRO A 323 -13.04 16.54 4.98
CA PRO A 323 -11.68 16.84 4.58
C PRO A 323 -10.93 15.52 4.38
N ILE A 324 -10.40 15.33 3.17
CA ILE A 324 -9.50 14.21 2.88
C ILE A 324 -8.19 14.49 3.62
N ILE A 325 -8.06 13.94 4.83
CA ILE A 325 -6.86 14.07 5.65
C ILE A 325 -6.03 12.81 5.42
N ARG A 326 -4.82 12.96 4.88
CA ARG A 326 -3.93 11.82 4.60
C ARG A 326 -2.80 11.67 5.60
N ASN A 327 -2.65 12.62 6.52
CA ASN A 327 -1.55 12.64 7.46
C ASN A 327 -2.01 12.22 8.87
N PRO A 328 -1.77 10.96 9.28
CA PRO A 328 -2.18 10.47 10.59
C PRO A 328 -1.41 11.14 11.74
N ALA A 329 -0.29 11.82 11.50
CA ALA A 329 0.38 12.60 12.55
C ALA A 329 -0.49 13.77 13.03
N TRP A 330 -1.45 14.24 12.23
CA TRP A 330 -2.34 15.34 12.60
C TRP A 330 -3.37 14.94 13.67
N LEU A 331 -3.68 13.65 13.81
CA LEU A 331 -4.44 13.11 14.96
C LEU A 331 -3.68 13.30 16.26
N VAL A 332 -2.36 13.10 16.21
CA VAL A 332 -1.47 13.12 17.37
C VAL A 332 -1.21 14.54 17.85
N THR A 333 -1.07 15.50 16.92
CA THR A 333 -0.74 16.88 17.25
C THR A 333 -1.94 17.72 17.68
N ARG A 334 -3.18 17.20 17.56
CA ARG A 334 -4.44 17.90 17.88
C ARG A 334 -4.57 19.30 17.27
N VAL A 335 -3.91 19.54 16.13
CA VAL A 335 -4.10 20.78 15.38
C VAL A 335 -5.47 20.69 14.72
N ALA A 336 -6.44 21.42 15.28
CA ALA A 336 -7.80 21.48 14.75
C ALA A 336 -7.75 21.98 13.30
N LEU A 337 -8.31 21.17 12.41
CA LEU A 337 -8.36 21.41 10.98
C LEU A 337 -9.46 22.45 10.70
N LEU A 338 -9.05 23.66 10.33
CA LEU A 338 -9.86 24.43 9.39
C LEU A 338 -9.53 23.94 7.98
N PRO A 339 -10.52 23.82 7.08
CA PRO A 339 -10.26 23.47 5.70
C PRO A 339 -9.40 24.59 5.09
N VAL A 340 -8.15 24.29 4.79
CA VAL A 340 -7.32 25.17 3.95
C VAL A 340 -7.42 24.60 2.55
N ASP A 341 -8.18 25.30 1.69
CA ASP A 341 -8.24 25.02 0.27
C ASP A 341 -6.82 24.94 -0.30
N GLY A 342 -6.54 23.88 -1.06
CA GLY A 342 -5.38 23.84 -1.97
C GLY A 342 -4.08 23.24 -1.45
N ILE A 343 -4.08 22.27 -0.53
CA ILE A 343 -2.87 21.47 -0.28
C ILE A 343 -2.69 20.47 -1.43
N VAL A 344 -1.92 20.91 -2.44
CA VAL A 344 -1.24 20.05 -3.41
C VAL A 344 -0.13 19.29 -2.68
N ASP A 345 -0.02 17.98 -2.92
CA ASP A 345 1.01 17.15 -2.33
C ASP A 345 2.39 17.58 -2.90
N PRO A 346 3.40 17.93 -2.08
CA PRO A 346 4.71 18.33 -2.59
C PRO A 346 5.39 17.27 -3.45
N GLU A 347 4.97 16.01 -3.37
CA GLU A 347 5.48 14.90 -4.20
C GLU A 347 4.83 14.81 -5.60
N ASP A 348 3.82 15.64 -5.90
CA ASP A 348 3.08 15.63 -7.18
C ASP A 348 3.89 16.17 -8.40
N TYR A 349 5.13 16.63 -8.21
CA TYR A 349 6.00 17.08 -9.31
C TYR A 349 6.87 15.99 -9.95
N ALA A 350 6.82 14.73 -9.48
CA ALA A 350 7.79 13.70 -9.88
C ALA A 350 7.41 12.86 -11.11
N TYR A 351 6.34 13.19 -11.86
CA TYR A 351 6.00 12.44 -13.08
C TYR A 351 5.65 13.37 -14.24
N SER A 352 6.63 14.16 -14.67
CA SER A 352 6.63 14.73 -16.02
C SER A 352 7.20 13.70 -17.00
N PRO A 353 6.49 13.30 -18.06
CA PRO A 353 6.99 12.37 -19.05
C PRO A 353 7.86 13.11 -20.08
N GLU A 354 9.01 13.64 -19.68
CA GLU A 354 9.97 14.24 -20.61
C GLU A 354 11.40 13.87 -20.22
N GLU A 355 12.00 12.99 -21.03
CA GLU A 355 13.38 13.01 -21.55
C GLU A 355 13.76 11.58 -21.97
N GLN A 356 13.41 11.20 -23.20
CA GLN A 356 14.22 10.22 -23.93
C GLN A 356 15.52 10.92 -24.34
N PRO A 357 16.72 10.40 -24.04
CA PRO A 357 17.92 10.91 -24.67
C PRO A 357 17.93 10.45 -26.12
N GLY A 358 17.88 11.42 -27.03
CA GLY A 358 18.05 11.21 -28.46
C GLY A 358 19.47 10.81 -28.83
N SER A 359 19.54 9.98 -29.89
CA SER A 359 20.67 9.59 -30.75
C SER A 359 21.92 8.99 -30.13
#